data_AF-A0AAV5MIW7-F1
#
_entry.id   AF-A0AAV5MIW7-F1
#
_cell.length_a   1.000
_cell.length_b   1.000
_cell.length_c   1.000
_cell.angle_alpha   90.00
_cell.angle_beta   90.00
_cell.angle_gamma   90.00
#
_symmetry.space_group_name_H-M   'P 1'
#
loop_
_entity.id
_entity.type
_entity.pdbx_description
1 polymer ?
#
loop_
_entity_poly.entity_id
_entity_poly.type
_entity_poly.pdbx_seq_one_letter_code
_entity_poly.pdbx_strand_id
1 'polypeptide(L)'
;MLQQKKMEMSSLKEQIEMEKIALSSLQTKAETKIKKAQEFVFQKDSELQAAEESLSGLEEVQIEYSGEGEIVEVTGSFNGWHHRIKMDPQASSGVIDPVGSRKSKMWSTVLWLYPGTYEIKFIVDGQWTADPQRESVNNGGICNNILRVDT
;
A
#
# COMPACT_ATOMS: atom_id res chain seq x y z
N MET A 1 38.29 68.22 6.38
CA MET A 1 38.20 67.07 5.45
C MET A 1 38.70 65.75 6.08
N LEU A 2 39.89 65.71 6.70
CA LEU A 2 40.43 64.49 7.34
C LEU A 2 39.61 63.95 8.53
N GLN A 3 39.11 64.82 9.41
CA GLN A 3 38.29 64.39 10.57
C GLN A 3 36.96 63.74 10.14
N GLN A 4 36.31 64.30 9.11
CA GLN A 4 35.09 63.74 8.52
C GLN A 4 35.34 62.31 8.00
N LYS A 5 36.45 62.09 7.29
CA LYS A 5 36.84 60.77 6.80
C LYS A 5 37.13 59.76 7.92
N LYS A 6 37.67 60.20 9.05
CA LYS A 6 37.88 59.33 10.23
C LYS A 6 36.55 58.90 10.86
N MET A 7 35.56 59.78 10.95
CA MET A 7 34.23 59.44 11.46
C MET A 7 33.50 58.47 10.53
N GLU A 8 33.52 58.73 9.22
CA GLU A 8 32.96 57.82 8.20
C GLU A 8 33.59 56.43 8.28
N MET A 9 34.93 56.35 8.39
CA MET A 9 35.64 55.08 8.51
C MET A 9 35.29 54.34 9.81
N SER A 10 35.10 55.05 10.92
CA SER A 10 34.68 54.43 12.19
C SER A 10 33.29 53.84 12.10
N SER A 11 32.33 54.59 11.54
CA SER A 11 30.96 54.14 11.34
C SER A 11 30.88 52.92 10.40
N LEU A 12 31.64 52.93 9.31
CA LEU A 12 31.69 51.80 8.38
C LEU A 12 32.22 50.51 9.05
N LYS A 13 33.24 50.64 9.90
CA LYS A 13 33.80 49.51 10.66
C LYS A 13 32.78 48.91 11.61
N GLU A 14 32.03 49.74 12.32
CA GLU A 14 30.99 49.29 13.24
C GLU A 14 29.85 48.59 12.50
N GLN A 15 29.44 49.13 11.34
CA GLN A 15 28.44 48.48 10.49
C GLN A 15 28.90 47.11 9.97
N ILE A 16 30.15 46.99 9.52
CA ILE A 16 30.72 45.71 9.06
C ILE A 16 30.70 44.68 10.19
N GLU A 17 31.03 45.08 11.42
CA GLU A 17 31.01 44.16 12.57
C GLU A 17 29.59 43.68 12.89
N MET A 18 28.60 44.57 12.85
CA MET A 18 27.19 44.21 13.06
C MET A 18 26.66 43.28 11.97
N GLU A 19 27.00 43.53 10.70
CA GLU A 19 26.63 42.66 9.59
C GLU A 19 27.31 41.28 9.70
N LYS A 20 28.56 41.23 10.17
CA LYS A 20 29.27 39.97 10.42
C LYS A 20 28.60 39.13 11.51
N ILE A 21 28.16 39.75 12.60
CA ILE A 21 27.41 39.07 13.67
C ILE A 21 26.06 38.56 13.14
N ALA A 22 25.34 39.38 12.38
CA ALA A 22 24.07 39.00 11.78
C ALA A 22 24.22 37.82 10.80
N LEU A 23 25.26 37.83 9.96
CA LEU A 23 25.60 36.73 9.07
C LEU A 23 25.92 35.44 9.83
N SER A 24 26.71 35.52 10.91
CA SER A 24 27.03 34.37 11.76
C SER A 24 25.76 33.75 12.39
N SER A 25 24.83 34.60 12.84
CA SER A 25 23.53 34.15 13.37
C SER A 25 22.69 33.46 12.30
N LEU A 26 22.62 34.04 11.10
CA LEU A 26 21.87 33.47 9.98
C LEU A 26 22.46 32.13 9.53
N GLN A 27 23.79 32.02 9.46
CA GLN A 27 24.49 30.77 9.15
C GLN A 27 24.15 29.68 10.17
N THR A 28 24.26 29.98 11.46
CA THR A 28 23.92 29.01 12.54
C THR A 28 22.47 28.53 12.43
N LYS A 29 21.55 29.46 12.11
CA LYS A 29 20.13 29.13 11.90
C LYS A 29 19.93 28.24 10.66
N ALA A 30 20.65 28.50 9.57
CA ALA A 30 20.61 27.68 8.37
C ALA A 30 21.15 26.27 8.63
N GLU A 31 22.31 26.15 9.29
CA GLU A 31 22.92 24.88 9.68
C GLU A 31 21.98 24.05 10.58
N THR A 32 21.34 24.69 11.56
CA THR A 32 20.36 24.04 12.42
C THR A 32 19.17 23.51 11.63
N LYS A 33 18.67 24.28 10.66
CA LYS A 33 17.56 23.85 9.79
C LYS A 33 17.98 22.69 8.89
N ILE A 34 19.18 22.73 8.31
CA ILE A 34 19.73 21.67 7.48
C ILE A 34 19.86 20.38 8.31
N LYS A 35 20.45 20.47 9.50
CA LYS A 35 20.58 19.32 10.40
C LYS A 35 19.23 18.69 10.74
N LYS A 36 18.23 19.51 11.08
CA LYS A 36 16.87 19.03 11.35
C LYS A 36 16.24 18.36 10.13
N ALA A 37 16.44 18.90 8.93
CA ALA A 37 15.94 18.30 7.71
C ALA A 37 16.61 16.95 7.43
N GLN A 38 17.92 16.83 7.67
CA GLN A 38 18.65 15.56 7.52
C GLN A 38 18.17 14.49 8.51
N GLU A 39 17.96 14.86 9.78
CA GLU A 39 17.39 13.94 10.78
C GLU A 39 15.98 13.47 10.39
N PHE A 40 15.15 14.38 9.87
CA PHE A 40 13.82 14.05 9.40
C PHE A 40 13.85 13.08 8.20
N VAL A 41 14.73 13.32 7.23
CA VAL A 41 14.91 12.43 6.07
C VAL A 41 15.37 11.05 6.54
N PHE A 42 16.38 10.97 7.40
CA PHE A 42 16.86 9.71 7.94
C PHE A 42 15.75 8.91 8.65
N GLN A 43 14.92 9.58 9.44
CA GLN A 43 13.78 8.94 10.10
C GLN A 43 12.77 8.40 9.08
N LYS A 44 12.51 9.14 8.00
CA LYS A 44 11.60 8.72 6.93
C LYS A 44 12.16 7.55 6.12
N ASP A 45 13.46 7.54 5.85
CA ASP A 45 14.13 6.44 5.17
C ASP A 45 14.05 5.14 6.00
N SER A 46 14.22 5.25 7.32
CA SER A 46 14.06 4.11 8.25
C SER A 46 12.63 3.57 8.28
N GLU A 47 11.63 4.47 8.31
CA GLU A 47 10.21 4.09 8.23
C GLU A 47 9.88 3.41 6.89
N LEU A 48 10.42 3.93 5.79
CA LEU A 48 10.24 3.36 4.45
C LEU A 48 10.85 1.97 4.36
N GLN A 49 12.09 1.80 4.82
CA GLN A 49 12.77 0.51 4.82
C GLN A 49 12.01 -0.53 5.64
N ALA A 50 11.54 -0.17 6.84
CA ALA A 50 10.75 -1.07 7.67
C ALA A 50 9.42 -1.48 6.99
N ALA A 51 8.79 -0.56 6.25
CA ALA A 51 7.59 -0.87 5.47
C ALA A 51 7.90 -1.79 4.29
N GLU A 52 8.98 -1.54 3.55
CA GLU A 52 9.42 -2.38 2.43
C GLU A 52 9.75 -3.80 2.90
N GLU A 53 10.47 -3.94 4.01
CA GLU A 53 10.75 -5.25 4.63
C GLU A 53 9.45 -5.96 5.05
N SER A 54 8.48 -5.22 5.58
CA SER A 54 7.16 -5.76 5.98
C SER A 54 6.24 -6.10 4.80
N LEU A 55 6.59 -5.70 3.58
CA LEU A 55 5.88 -6.05 2.35
C LEU A 55 6.69 -7.03 1.50
N SER A 56 7.97 -7.25 1.85
CA SER A 56 8.87 -8.13 1.10
C SER A 56 8.36 -9.56 1.11
N GLY A 57 8.25 -10.16 -0.08
CA GLY A 57 7.72 -11.52 -0.24
C GLY A 57 6.20 -11.61 -0.22
N LEU A 58 5.45 -10.51 -0.30
CA LEU A 58 4.05 -10.57 -0.72
C LEU A 58 3.98 -10.84 -2.22
N GLU A 59 3.08 -11.75 -2.59
CA GLU A 59 2.79 -12.11 -3.97
C GLU A 59 1.40 -11.61 -4.36
N GLU A 60 1.29 -11.13 -5.60
CA GLU A 60 0.02 -10.72 -6.18
C GLU A 60 -0.74 -11.96 -6.65
N VAL A 61 -1.92 -12.20 -6.06
CA VAL A 61 -2.72 -13.40 -6.29
C VAL A 61 -4.09 -13.01 -6.82
N GLN A 62 -4.38 -13.40 -8.05
CA GLN A 62 -5.70 -13.27 -8.65
C GLN A 62 -6.59 -14.44 -8.20
N ILE A 63 -7.70 -14.12 -7.53
CA ILE A 63 -8.73 -15.09 -7.16
C ILE A 63 -9.89 -14.94 -8.13
N GLU A 64 -10.33 -16.06 -8.69
CA GLU A 64 -11.42 -16.12 -9.66
C GLU A 64 -12.54 -17.05 -9.19
N TYR A 65 -13.77 -16.69 -9.53
CA TYR A 65 -14.96 -17.48 -9.28
C TYR A 65 -15.88 -17.45 -10.50
N SER A 66 -16.34 -18.61 -10.95
CA SER A 66 -17.30 -18.72 -12.05
C SER A 66 -18.65 -19.16 -11.50
N GLY A 67 -19.64 -18.28 -11.56
CA GLY A 67 -20.98 -18.56 -11.04
C GLY A 67 -21.98 -17.45 -11.30
N GLU A 68 -23.26 -17.80 -11.20
CA GLU A 68 -24.35 -16.83 -11.30
C GLU A 68 -24.51 -16.10 -9.97
N GLY A 69 -24.58 -14.78 -10.03
CA GLY A 69 -24.83 -13.90 -8.89
C GLY A 69 -24.93 -12.44 -9.30
N GLU A 70 -25.34 -11.58 -8.36
CA GLU A 70 -25.28 -10.12 -8.49
C GLU A 70 -24.10 -9.55 -7.69
N ILE A 71 -23.81 -10.13 -6.53
CA ILE A 71 -22.70 -9.75 -5.66
C ILE A 71 -21.93 -11.00 -5.27
N VAL A 72 -20.65 -11.03 -5.63
CA VAL A 72 -19.73 -12.08 -5.21
C VAL A 72 -18.66 -11.48 -4.32
N GLU A 73 -18.43 -12.11 -3.18
CA GLU A 73 -17.40 -11.75 -2.24
C GLU A 73 -16.53 -12.97 -1.90
N VAL A 74 -15.30 -12.76 -1.47
CA VAL A 74 -14.40 -13.80 -0.96
C VAL A 74 -13.87 -13.40 0.41
N THR A 75 -13.67 -14.40 1.27
CA THR A 75 -13.01 -14.27 2.56
C THR A 75 -12.22 -15.54 2.85
N GLY A 76 -11.36 -15.53 3.86
CA GLY A 76 -10.53 -16.69 4.15
C GLY A 76 -9.69 -16.58 5.41
N SER A 77 -8.87 -17.60 5.63
CA SER A 77 -7.96 -17.66 6.77
C SER A 77 -6.93 -16.52 6.78
N PHE A 78 -6.56 -15.97 5.61
CA PHE A 78 -5.63 -14.85 5.46
C PHE A 78 -6.06 -13.57 6.20
N ASN A 79 -7.37 -13.37 6.44
CA ASN A 79 -7.89 -12.25 7.22
C ASN A 79 -8.70 -12.72 8.46
N GLY A 80 -8.49 -13.97 8.86
CA GLY A 80 -9.20 -14.60 9.98
C GLY A 80 -10.72 -14.67 9.80
N TRP A 81 -11.23 -14.68 8.57
CA TRP A 81 -12.66 -14.76 8.25
C TRP A 81 -13.51 -13.54 8.66
N HIS A 82 -12.88 -12.41 9.00
CA HIS A 82 -13.60 -11.24 9.52
C HIS A 82 -14.15 -10.31 8.42
N HIS A 83 -13.43 -10.20 7.29
CA HIS A 83 -13.72 -9.20 6.26
C HIS A 83 -14.04 -9.89 4.94
N ARG A 84 -15.06 -9.38 4.25
CA ARG A 84 -15.46 -9.85 2.92
C ARG A 84 -14.92 -8.90 1.87
N ILE A 85 -14.29 -9.47 0.85
CA ILE A 85 -13.69 -8.73 -0.24
C ILE A 85 -14.58 -8.90 -1.45
N LYS A 86 -15.17 -7.80 -1.92
CA LYS A 86 -16.00 -7.82 -3.12
C LYS A 86 -15.16 -8.16 -4.34
N MET A 87 -15.71 -9.00 -5.21
CA MET A 87 -15.11 -9.38 -6.48
C MET A 87 -15.76 -8.59 -7.61
N ASP A 88 -14.97 -8.25 -8.62
CA ASP A 88 -15.42 -7.52 -9.79
C ASP A 88 -15.87 -8.51 -10.88
N PRO A 89 -17.01 -8.26 -11.54
CA PRO A 89 -17.43 -9.08 -12.67
C PRO A 89 -16.48 -8.83 -13.84
N GLN A 90 -15.89 -9.89 -14.38
CA GLN A 90 -15.12 -9.79 -15.61
C GLN A 90 -16.07 -9.61 -16.80
N ALA A 91 -15.66 -8.77 -17.76
CA ALA A 91 -16.37 -8.63 -19.02
C ALA A 91 -16.46 -10.00 -19.69
N SER A 92 -17.68 -10.51 -19.86
CA SER A 92 -17.90 -11.78 -20.53
C SER A 92 -17.32 -11.69 -21.94
N SER A 93 -16.28 -12.48 -22.23
CA SER A 93 -15.92 -12.77 -23.62
C SER A 93 -17.19 -13.34 -24.26
N GLY A 94 -17.80 -12.59 -25.18
CA GLY A 94 -19.14 -12.81 -25.75
C GLY A 94 -19.30 -14.08 -26.58
N VAL A 95 -18.59 -15.15 -26.26
CA VAL A 95 -18.80 -16.48 -26.78
C VAL A 95 -20.11 -16.97 -26.16
N ILE A 96 -21.13 -17.22 -26.97
CA ILE A 96 -22.38 -17.85 -26.54
C ILE A 96 -22.16 -19.36 -26.60
N ASP A 97 -22.54 -20.12 -25.57
CA ASP A 97 -22.56 -21.58 -25.70
C ASP A 97 -23.66 -21.98 -26.70
N PRO A 98 -23.40 -22.91 -27.64
CA PRO A 98 -24.35 -23.28 -28.69
C PRO A 98 -25.67 -23.87 -28.18
N VAL A 99 -25.82 -24.08 -26.87
CA VAL A 99 -27.00 -24.66 -26.22
C VAL A 99 -27.95 -23.62 -25.60
N GLY A 100 -27.62 -22.32 -25.64
CA GLY A 100 -28.51 -21.25 -25.15
C GLY A 100 -28.62 -21.09 -23.63
N SER A 101 -27.79 -21.81 -22.85
CA SER A 101 -27.64 -21.54 -21.42
C SER A 101 -26.90 -20.21 -21.19
N ARG A 102 -27.39 -19.40 -20.26
CA ARG A 102 -26.65 -18.22 -19.78
C ARG A 102 -25.28 -18.69 -19.31
N LYS A 103 -24.20 -18.13 -19.88
CA LYS A 103 -22.85 -18.40 -19.40
C LYS A 103 -22.71 -17.91 -17.96
N SER A 104 -22.11 -18.75 -17.12
CA SER A 104 -21.68 -18.36 -15.79
C SER A 104 -20.83 -17.09 -15.88
N LYS A 105 -21.21 -16.07 -15.11
CA LYS A 105 -20.37 -14.87 -14.97
C LYS A 105 -19.05 -15.26 -14.31
N MET A 106 -17.96 -14.69 -14.82
CA MET A 106 -16.66 -14.78 -14.19
C MET A 106 -16.47 -13.57 -13.28
N TRP A 107 -15.95 -13.79 -12.09
CA TRP A 107 -15.66 -12.78 -11.07
C TRP A 107 -14.21 -12.89 -10.68
N SER A 108 -13.55 -11.76 -10.43
CA SER A 108 -12.17 -11.77 -9.95
C SER A 108 -11.88 -10.68 -8.93
N THR A 109 -10.88 -10.93 -8.09
CA THR A 109 -10.25 -9.91 -7.25
C THR A 109 -8.76 -10.22 -7.13
N VAL A 110 -7.97 -9.21 -6.79
CA VAL A 110 -6.52 -9.33 -6.61
C VAL A 110 -6.19 -9.08 -5.14
N LEU A 111 -5.45 -10.01 -4.52
CA LEU A 111 -4.96 -9.90 -3.16
C LEU A 111 -3.43 -9.96 -3.14
N TRP A 112 -2.81 -9.24 -2.21
CA TRP A 112 -1.40 -9.40 -1.88
C TRP A 112 -1.28 -10.31 -0.67
N LEU A 113 -0.72 -11.51 -0.86
CA LEU A 113 -0.62 -12.53 0.18
C LEU A 113 0.80 -13.06 0.26
N TYR A 114 1.23 -13.43 1.46
CA TYR A 114 2.47 -14.15 1.63
C TYR A 114 2.36 -15.58 1.06
N PRO A 115 3.48 -16.19 0.65
CA PRO A 115 3.52 -17.59 0.29
C PRO A 115 2.96 -18.47 1.39
N GLY A 116 2.09 -19.40 1.01
CA GLY A 116 1.37 -20.22 1.98
C GLY A 116 0.14 -20.92 1.39
N THR A 117 -0.53 -21.66 2.27
CA THR A 117 -1.80 -22.31 1.95
C THR A 117 -2.89 -21.71 2.81
N TYR A 118 -3.93 -21.20 2.16
CA TYR A 118 -5.06 -20.52 2.78
C TYR A 118 -6.36 -21.28 2.50
N GLU A 119 -7.26 -21.28 3.47
CA GLU A 119 -8.64 -21.67 3.24
C GLU A 119 -9.44 -20.43 2.86
N ILE A 120 -10.25 -20.54 1.80
CA ILE A 120 -11.10 -19.45 1.31
C ILE A 120 -12.52 -19.96 1.09
N LYS A 121 -13.48 -19.03 1.08
CA LYS A 121 -14.85 -19.33 0.69
C LYS A 121 -15.51 -18.12 0.06
N PHE A 122 -16.38 -18.39 -0.90
CA PHE A 122 -17.14 -17.35 -1.59
C PHE A 122 -18.46 -17.09 -0.88
N ILE A 123 -18.95 -15.87 -1.01
CA ILE A 123 -20.28 -15.48 -0.63
C ILE A 123 -20.96 -14.93 -1.89
N VAL A 124 -21.95 -15.64 -2.39
CA VAL A 124 -22.71 -15.28 -3.58
C VAL A 124 -24.10 -14.86 -3.14
N ASP A 125 -24.45 -13.60 -3.36
CA ASP A 125 -25.73 -13.00 -2.95
C ASP A 125 -26.06 -13.27 -1.47
N GLY A 126 -25.03 -13.19 -0.62
CA GLY A 126 -25.13 -13.43 0.83
C GLY A 126 -25.04 -14.89 1.27
N GLN A 127 -24.96 -15.86 0.34
CA GLN A 127 -24.88 -17.28 0.64
C GLN A 127 -23.45 -17.83 0.54
N TRP A 128 -23.01 -18.51 1.60
CA TRP A 128 -21.70 -19.17 1.65
C TRP A 128 -21.63 -20.32 0.63
N THR A 129 -20.72 -20.20 -0.32
CA THR A 129 -20.59 -21.09 -1.46
C THR A 129 -19.13 -21.51 -1.60
N ALA A 130 -18.89 -22.81 -1.69
CA ALA A 130 -17.60 -23.34 -2.12
C ALA A 130 -17.65 -23.53 -3.63
N ASP A 131 -16.58 -23.14 -4.32
CA ASP A 131 -16.40 -23.40 -5.75
C ASP A 131 -16.16 -24.91 -5.95
N PRO A 132 -17.04 -25.62 -6.68
CA PRO A 132 -16.89 -27.05 -6.91
C PRO A 132 -15.71 -27.40 -7.83
N GLN A 133 -15.15 -26.43 -8.56
CA GLN A 133 -14.01 -26.65 -9.45
C GLN A 133 -12.65 -26.48 -8.76
N ARG A 134 -12.63 -25.93 -7.54
CA ARG A 134 -11.41 -25.72 -6.76
C ARG A 134 -11.19 -26.84 -5.76
N GLU A 135 -9.91 -27.12 -5.46
CA GLU A 135 -9.51 -27.97 -4.33
C GLU A 135 -10.22 -27.48 -3.05
N SER A 136 -10.68 -28.40 -2.21
CA SER A 136 -11.38 -28.06 -0.96
C SER A 136 -11.04 -29.00 0.18
N VAL A 137 -11.16 -28.48 1.40
CA VAL A 137 -11.06 -29.23 2.65
C VAL A 137 -12.42 -29.24 3.32
N ASN A 138 -12.78 -30.39 3.92
CA ASN A 138 -14.00 -30.52 4.72
C ASN A 138 -13.63 -30.80 6.17
N ASN A 139 -13.94 -29.84 7.05
CA ASN A 139 -13.72 -29.98 8.49
C ASN A 139 -15.05 -29.82 9.23
N GLY A 140 -15.52 -30.90 9.86
CA GLY A 140 -16.76 -30.86 10.65
C GLY A 140 -18.02 -30.47 9.87
N GLY A 141 -18.06 -30.75 8.55
CA GLY A 141 -19.18 -30.37 7.67
C GLY A 141 -19.03 -29.00 7.02
N ILE A 142 -17.97 -28.25 7.33
CA ILE A 142 -17.64 -26.99 6.67
C ILE A 142 -16.67 -27.29 5.52
N CYS A 143 -17.15 -27.09 4.29
CA CYS A 143 -16.33 -27.16 3.08
C CYS A 143 -15.79 -25.77 2.71
N ASN A 144 -14.46 -25.65 2.64
CA ASN A 144 -13.74 -24.43 2.23
C ASN A 144 -12.81 -24.78 1.06
N ASN A 145 -12.63 -23.86 0.11
CA ASN A 145 -11.66 -24.04 -0.97
C ASN A 145 -10.23 -23.74 -0.47
N ILE A 146 -9.24 -24.34 -1.13
CA ILE A 146 -7.82 -24.11 -0.86
C ILE A 146 -7.25 -23.12 -1.87
N LEU A 147 -6.52 -22.13 -1.38
CA LEU A 147 -5.73 -21.19 -2.15
C LEU A 147 -4.25 -21.39 -1.80
N ARG A 148 -3.43 -21.66 -2.80
CA ARG A 148 -1.97 -21.82 -2.65
C ARG A 148 -1.29 -20.61 -3.28
N VAL A 149 -0.38 -20.02 -2.52
CA VAL A 149 0.44 -18.88 -2.94
C VAL A 149 1.87 -19.38 -2.91
N ASP A 150 2.46 -19.50 -4.09
CA ASP A 150 3.84 -19.94 -4.27
C ASP A 150 4.75 -18.73 -4.51
N THR A 151 6.03 -18.88 -4.21
CA THR A 151 7.11 -17.90 -4.50
C THR A 151 7.60 -17.98 -5.94
#